data_AF-A0A8H7N3F7-F1
#
_entry.id   AF-A0A8H7N3F7-F1
#
_cell.length_a   1.000
_cell.length_b   1.000
_cell.length_c   1.000
_cell.angle_alpha   90.00
_cell.angle_beta   90.00
_cell.angle_gamma   90.00
#
_symmetry.space_group_name_H-M   'P 1'
#
loop_
_entity.id
_entity.type
_entity.pdbx_description
1 polymer ?
#
loop_
_entity_poly.entity_id
_entity_poly.type
_entity_poly.pdbx_seq_one_letter_code
_entity_poly.pdbx_strand_id
1 'polypeptide(L)'
;MPIIESYFRVANQAVPLFTQDTFMRLVSGWYRNKNPKRDRPTCAAVLVVIALGLGCLAPGSGICSDSHERAELESFCLRNAQGILWELTTSSDHLIVVQAMLGLVMLFTKPSDLRPAGILISVAMRMSQRLQLHSSSSLTQFAANEGNERTRVFWVAYILDREISLRTRTPFIHCDTDIDVPLPTRDPEGHGTVWSSDGSSKLEFFRHRVELARLQGKIYDALFSSSALKLAPTERQKTVIKVDDMLNQWYSYIPLAFRLENAIQHAGEAVIISLTDMYHVYLSAIIITHGVYSRNAEWIQVVGLLGRAAIEDFAVALKGSRACTLNPNPLSHMPGIGASMPVARV
;
A
#
# COMPACT_ATOMS: atom_id res chain seq x y z
N MET A 1 -20.47 -4.61 5.96
CA MET A 1 -20.03 -5.10 4.64
C MET A 1 -18.59 -5.60 4.78
N PRO A 2 -18.36 -6.91 5.00
CA PRO A 2 -17.08 -7.43 5.52
C PRO A 2 -15.84 -7.08 4.68
N ILE A 3 -15.97 -7.05 3.34
CA ILE A 3 -14.87 -6.69 2.43
C ILE A 3 -14.47 -5.21 2.59
N ILE A 4 -15.46 -4.30 2.70
CA ILE A 4 -15.22 -2.86 2.89
C ILE A 4 -14.59 -2.62 4.26
N GLU A 5 -15.05 -3.31 5.30
CA GLU A 5 -14.44 -3.23 6.64
C GLU A 5 -12.98 -3.72 6.62
N SER A 6 -12.68 -4.78 5.86
CA SER A 6 -11.30 -5.24 5.68
C SER A 6 -10.43 -4.22 4.95
N TYR A 7 -10.98 -3.51 3.94
CA TYR A 7 -10.28 -2.41 3.28
C TYR A 7 -9.88 -1.32 4.28
N PHE A 8 -10.83 -0.83 5.09
CA PHE A 8 -10.57 0.24 6.05
C PHE A 8 -9.57 -0.18 7.13
N ARG A 9 -9.65 -1.43 7.60
CA ARG A 9 -8.76 -1.97 8.63
C ARG A 9 -7.32 -2.16 8.15
N VAL A 10 -7.10 -2.51 6.88
CA VAL A 10 -5.78 -2.91 6.36
C VAL A 10 -5.23 -1.89 5.37
N ALA A 11 -5.85 -1.76 4.20
CA ALA A 11 -5.35 -0.91 3.12
C ALA A 11 -5.42 0.59 3.48
N ASN A 12 -6.59 1.05 3.94
CA ASN A 12 -6.81 2.47 4.24
C ASN A 12 -6.02 2.92 5.47
N GLN A 13 -5.75 2.02 6.43
CA GLN A 13 -4.92 2.34 7.59
C GLN A 13 -3.50 2.72 7.17
N ALA A 14 -2.95 2.03 6.17
CA ALA A 14 -1.60 2.28 5.65
C ALA A 14 -1.56 3.41 4.61
N VAL A 15 -2.58 3.48 3.75
CA VAL A 15 -2.73 4.44 2.65
C VAL A 15 -4.11 5.09 2.78
N PRO A 16 -4.25 6.14 3.61
CA PRO A 16 -5.54 6.70 4.00
C PRO A 16 -6.15 7.54 2.88
N LEU A 17 -6.78 6.84 1.95
CA LEU A 17 -7.38 7.40 0.75
C LEU A 17 -8.79 7.93 1.02
N PHE A 18 -9.56 7.27 1.89
CA PHE A 18 -10.94 7.66 2.24
C PHE A 18 -11.13 7.81 3.75
N THR A 19 -12.06 8.67 4.15
CA THR A 19 -12.61 8.68 5.51
C THR A 19 -13.78 7.70 5.61
N GLN A 20 -13.71 6.74 6.54
CA GLN A 20 -14.67 5.63 6.63
C GLN A 20 -16.12 6.09 6.78
N ASP A 21 -16.41 7.01 7.70
CA ASP A 21 -17.77 7.49 7.94
C ASP A 21 -18.36 8.24 6.74
N THR A 22 -17.54 9.05 6.06
CA THR A 22 -17.93 9.73 4.83
C THR A 22 -18.21 8.72 3.71
N PHE A 23 -17.32 7.74 3.54
CA PHE A 23 -17.47 6.70 2.54
C PHE A 23 -18.71 5.83 2.77
N MET A 24 -18.97 5.40 4.01
CA MET A 24 -20.14 4.58 4.33
C MET A 24 -21.46 5.33 4.14
N ARG A 25 -21.46 6.66 4.33
CA ARG A 25 -22.60 7.52 3.96
C ARG A 25 -22.82 7.57 2.45
N LEU A 26 -21.75 7.66 1.65
CA LEU A 26 -21.83 7.58 0.18
C LEU A 26 -22.40 6.24 -0.29
N VAL A 27 -21.90 5.13 0.26
CA VAL A 27 -22.41 3.78 -0.02
C VAL A 27 -23.91 3.69 0.29
N SER A 28 -24.30 4.12 1.49
CA SER A 28 -25.70 4.08 1.93
C SER A 28 -26.61 4.95 1.05
N GLY A 29 -26.16 6.15 0.68
CA GLY A 29 -26.87 7.04 -0.23
C GLY A 29 -27.02 6.43 -1.63
N TRP A 30 -25.97 5.79 -2.13
CA TRP A 30 -25.96 5.13 -3.44
C TRP A 30 -26.96 3.98 -3.52
N TYR A 31 -27.03 3.11 -2.50
CA TYR A 31 -28.01 2.02 -2.46
C TYR A 31 -29.46 2.50 -2.28
N ARG A 32 -29.67 3.62 -1.58
CA ARG A 32 -31.00 4.23 -1.42
C ARG A 32 -31.49 4.89 -2.70
N ASN A 33 -30.59 5.38 -3.55
CA ASN A 33 -30.92 6.06 -4.78
C ASN A 33 -31.30 5.07 -5.90
N LYS A 34 -32.58 5.05 -6.27
CA LYS A 34 -33.12 4.19 -7.35
C LYS A 34 -32.90 4.78 -8.76
N ASN A 35 -32.28 5.95 -8.90
CA ASN A 35 -32.10 6.61 -10.19
C ASN A 35 -31.13 5.82 -11.09
N PRO A 36 -31.47 5.54 -12.36
CA PRO A 36 -30.58 4.86 -13.31
C PRO A 36 -29.32 5.65 -13.68
N LYS A 37 -29.32 6.99 -13.53
CA LYS A 37 -28.11 7.83 -13.60
C LYS A 37 -27.42 7.89 -12.24
N ARG A 38 -27.05 6.72 -11.70
CA ARG A 38 -26.35 6.61 -10.40
C ARG A 38 -25.07 7.43 -10.42
N ASP A 39 -24.70 8.00 -9.28
CA ASP A 39 -23.43 8.70 -9.08
C ASP A 39 -22.25 7.79 -9.47
N ARG A 40 -21.67 8.09 -10.63
CA ARG A 40 -20.63 7.29 -11.30
C ARG A 40 -19.31 7.35 -10.55
N PRO A 41 -18.82 8.53 -10.11
CA PRO A 41 -17.69 8.61 -9.19
C PRO A 41 -17.84 7.75 -7.93
N THR A 42 -19.00 7.81 -7.25
CA THR A 42 -19.24 6.97 -6.07
C THR A 42 -19.23 5.48 -6.44
N CYS A 43 -19.84 5.09 -7.57
CA CYS A 43 -19.80 3.70 -8.04
C CYS A 43 -18.35 3.22 -8.24
N ALA A 44 -17.52 4.01 -8.92
CA ALA A 44 -16.11 3.69 -9.15
C ALA A 44 -15.34 3.56 -7.82
N ALA A 45 -15.54 4.49 -6.88
CA ALA A 45 -14.93 4.44 -5.56
C ALA A 45 -15.32 3.16 -4.79
N VAL A 46 -16.59 2.74 -4.85
CA VAL A 46 -17.06 1.50 -4.22
C VAL A 46 -16.41 0.26 -4.84
N LEU A 47 -16.36 0.18 -6.17
CA LEU A 47 -15.72 -0.94 -6.87
C LEU A 47 -14.23 -1.04 -6.53
N VAL A 48 -13.53 0.09 -6.50
CA VAL A 48 -12.12 0.19 -6.11
C VAL A 48 -11.91 -0.28 -4.66
N VAL A 49 -12.73 0.19 -3.71
CA VAL A 49 -12.63 -0.21 -2.30
C VAL A 49 -12.88 -1.69 -2.12
N ILE A 50 -13.84 -2.27 -2.86
CA ILE A 50 -14.08 -3.72 -2.84
C ILE A 50 -12.85 -4.46 -3.39
N ALA A 51 -12.31 -4.06 -4.55
CA ALA A 51 -11.15 -4.70 -5.16
C ALA A 51 -9.90 -4.63 -4.26
N LEU A 52 -9.62 -3.46 -3.67
CA LEU A 52 -8.52 -3.29 -2.73
C LEU A 52 -8.74 -4.08 -1.44
N GLY A 53 -9.97 -4.08 -0.90
CA GLY A 53 -10.36 -4.86 0.27
C GLY A 53 -10.19 -6.36 0.07
N LEU A 54 -10.61 -6.88 -1.09
CA LEU A 54 -10.35 -8.25 -1.50
C LEU A 54 -8.85 -8.52 -1.54
N GLY A 55 -8.04 -7.64 -2.10
CA GLY A 55 -6.58 -7.77 -2.11
C GLY A 55 -5.94 -7.94 -0.72
N CYS A 56 -6.55 -7.38 0.33
CA CYS A 56 -6.02 -7.40 1.69
C CYS A 56 -6.57 -8.51 2.59
N LEU A 57 -7.45 -9.39 2.10
CA LEU A 57 -7.99 -10.47 2.92
C LEU A 57 -6.89 -11.49 3.27
N ALA A 58 -6.73 -11.74 4.58
CA ALA A 58 -5.88 -12.78 5.12
C ALA A 58 -6.29 -14.17 4.61
N PRO A 59 -5.33 -15.07 4.35
CA PRO A 59 -5.62 -16.48 4.07
C PRO A 59 -6.46 -17.08 5.20
N GLY A 60 -7.60 -17.70 4.87
CA GLY A 60 -8.47 -18.32 5.88
C GLY A 60 -9.38 -17.36 6.65
N SER A 61 -9.50 -16.09 6.24
CA SER A 61 -10.42 -15.11 6.87
C SER A 61 -11.92 -15.48 6.81
N GLY A 62 -12.30 -16.51 6.04
CA GLY A 62 -13.69 -16.98 5.90
C GLY A 62 -14.63 -16.03 5.14
N ILE A 63 -14.20 -14.81 4.83
CA ILE A 63 -14.99 -13.80 4.09
C ILE A 63 -15.13 -14.17 2.61
N CYS A 64 -14.07 -14.74 2.03
CA CYS A 64 -14.05 -15.28 0.67
C CYS A 64 -12.99 -16.39 0.65
N SER A 65 -13.45 -17.63 0.92
CA SER A 65 -12.57 -18.78 1.14
C SER A 65 -12.01 -19.33 -0.18
N ASP A 66 -12.76 -19.18 -1.28
CA ASP A 66 -12.29 -19.60 -2.58
C ASP A 66 -11.42 -18.51 -3.24
N SER A 67 -10.16 -18.88 -3.50
CA SER A 67 -9.19 -18.03 -4.19
C SER A 67 -9.62 -17.68 -5.63
N HIS A 68 -10.36 -18.56 -6.30
CA HIS A 68 -10.81 -18.32 -7.66
C HIS A 68 -11.94 -17.28 -7.70
N GLU A 69 -13.01 -17.48 -6.92
CA GLU A 69 -14.08 -16.49 -6.74
C GLU A 69 -13.54 -15.10 -6.34
N ARG A 70 -12.56 -15.05 -5.43
CA ARG A 70 -11.90 -13.80 -5.03
C ARG A 70 -11.25 -13.09 -6.21
N ALA A 71 -10.49 -13.81 -7.03
CA ALA A 71 -9.81 -13.26 -8.20
C ALA A 71 -10.80 -12.83 -9.29
N GLU A 72 -11.87 -13.59 -9.51
CA GLU A 72 -12.93 -13.22 -10.44
C GLU A 72 -13.65 -11.94 -10.02
N LEU A 73 -13.96 -11.80 -8.73
CA LEU A 73 -14.62 -10.62 -8.19
C LEU A 73 -13.70 -9.38 -8.22
N GLU A 74 -12.41 -9.53 -7.87
CA GLU A 74 -11.43 -8.44 -8.01
C GLU A 74 -11.33 -7.99 -9.47
N SER A 75 -11.26 -8.94 -10.41
CA SER A 75 -11.21 -8.65 -11.85
C SER A 75 -12.49 -8.00 -12.35
N PHE A 76 -13.66 -8.44 -11.87
CA PHE A 76 -14.95 -7.81 -12.16
C PHE A 76 -14.95 -6.35 -11.69
N CYS A 77 -14.56 -6.08 -10.44
CA CYS A 77 -14.51 -4.73 -9.90
C CYS A 77 -13.56 -3.84 -10.70
N LEU A 78 -12.37 -4.34 -11.04
CA LEU A 78 -11.39 -3.62 -11.83
C LEU A 78 -11.93 -3.24 -13.22
N ARG A 79 -12.47 -4.21 -13.97
CA ARG A 79 -13.02 -3.98 -15.31
C ARG A 79 -14.16 -2.97 -15.30
N ASN A 80 -15.06 -3.05 -14.32
CA ASN A 80 -16.19 -2.12 -14.21
C ASN A 80 -15.72 -0.72 -13.81
N ALA A 81 -14.76 -0.60 -12.89
CA ALA A 81 -14.19 0.70 -12.52
C ALA A 81 -13.41 1.33 -13.70
N GLN A 82 -12.69 0.53 -14.49
CA GLN A 82 -12.07 0.97 -15.73
C GLN A 82 -13.10 1.49 -16.75
N GLY A 83 -14.26 0.83 -16.86
CA GLY A 83 -15.34 1.26 -17.75
C GLY A 83 -15.90 2.66 -17.44
N ILE A 84 -15.63 3.19 -16.24
CA ILE A 84 -16.09 4.50 -15.78
C ILE A 84 -14.98 5.57 -15.93
N LEU A 85 -13.76 5.19 -16.37
CA LEU A 85 -12.60 6.10 -16.43
C LEU A 85 -12.87 7.41 -17.20
N TRP A 86 -13.48 7.32 -18.38
CA TRP A 86 -13.81 8.51 -19.18
C TRP A 86 -14.74 9.48 -18.43
N GLU A 87 -15.73 8.92 -17.73
CA GLU A 87 -16.65 9.71 -16.92
C GLU A 87 -15.90 10.38 -15.76
N LEU A 88 -14.96 9.67 -15.11
CA LEU A 88 -14.11 10.28 -14.07
C LEU A 88 -13.25 11.42 -14.64
N THR A 89 -12.66 11.26 -15.83
CA THR A 89 -11.80 12.29 -16.43
C THR A 89 -12.54 13.54 -16.87
N THR A 90 -13.82 13.41 -17.20
CA THR A 90 -14.67 14.51 -17.67
C THR A 90 -15.61 15.06 -16.59
N SER A 91 -15.63 14.45 -15.41
CA SER A 91 -16.43 14.90 -14.26
C SER A 91 -15.94 16.24 -13.70
N SER A 92 -16.82 16.87 -12.91
CA SER A 92 -16.48 18.04 -12.11
C SER A 92 -15.37 17.74 -11.10
N ASP A 93 -14.68 18.81 -10.67
CA ASP A 93 -13.57 18.74 -9.71
C ASP A 93 -14.09 18.41 -8.29
N HIS A 94 -14.30 17.12 -8.03
CA HIS A 94 -14.64 16.59 -6.71
C HIS A 94 -13.56 15.65 -6.19
N LEU A 95 -13.31 15.68 -4.87
CA LEU A 95 -12.29 14.86 -4.23
C LEU A 95 -12.51 13.35 -4.49
N ILE A 96 -13.77 12.91 -4.50
CA ILE A 96 -14.12 11.49 -4.75
C ILE A 96 -13.65 10.99 -6.12
N VAL A 97 -13.58 11.87 -7.12
CA VAL A 97 -13.07 11.52 -8.46
C VAL A 97 -11.57 11.24 -8.40
N VAL A 98 -10.82 12.07 -7.67
CA VAL A 98 -9.38 11.87 -7.44
C VAL A 98 -9.16 10.60 -6.62
N GLN A 99 -9.94 10.39 -5.56
CA GLN A 99 -9.84 9.19 -4.73
C GLN A 99 -10.11 7.91 -5.53
N ALA A 100 -11.17 7.88 -6.35
CA ALA A 100 -11.46 6.75 -7.24
C ALA A 100 -10.32 6.51 -8.26
N MET A 101 -9.77 7.57 -8.85
CA MET A 101 -8.66 7.48 -9.79
C MET A 101 -7.39 6.93 -9.12
N LEU A 102 -7.02 7.44 -7.93
CA LEU A 102 -5.86 6.95 -7.18
C LEU A 102 -6.04 5.49 -6.76
N GLY A 103 -7.23 5.08 -6.36
CA GLY A 103 -7.46 3.67 -6.04
C GLY A 103 -7.43 2.76 -7.26
N LEU A 104 -7.78 3.25 -8.46
CA LEU A 104 -7.47 2.54 -9.72
C LEU A 104 -5.96 2.43 -9.95
N VAL A 105 -5.19 3.52 -9.74
CA VAL A 105 -3.72 3.47 -9.81
C VAL A 105 -3.17 2.36 -8.90
N MET A 106 -3.64 2.28 -7.66
CA MET A 106 -3.23 1.23 -6.70
C MET A 106 -3.57 -0.20 -7.15
N LEU A 107 -4.62 -0.39 -7.95
CA LEU A 107 -4.92 -1.71 -8.54
C LEU A 107 -3.99 -2.04 -9.71
N PHE A 108 -3.52 -1.03 -10.46
CA PHE A 108 -2.58 -1.19 -11.58
C PHE A 108 -1.10 -1.20 -11.18
N THR A 109 -0.75 -0.99 -9.90
CA THR A 109 0.63 -1.16 -9.43
C THR A 109 0.97 -2.62 -9.07
N LYS A 110 -0.05 -3.48 -8.90
CA LYS A 110 0.11 -4.92 -8.61
C LYS A 110 0.61 -5.75 -9.82
N PRO A 111 0.09 -5.55 -11.06
CA PRO A 111 0.57 -6.27 -12.22
C PRO A 111 2.03 -5.91 -12.56
N SER A 112 2.70 -6.76 -13.35
CA SER A 112 4.05 -6.51 -13.85
C SER A 112 4.13 -5.32 -14.82
N ASP A 113 3.02 -4.96 -15.47
CA ASP A 113 2.93 -3.83 -16.39
C ASP A 113 2.43 -2.56 -15.70
N LEU A 114 3.35 -1.62 -15.48
CA LEU A 114 3.07 -0.32 -14.85
C LEU A 114 2.58 0.75 -15.83
N ARG A 115 2.52 0.48 -17.14
CA ARG A 115 2.11 1.50 -18.13
C ARG A 115 0.71 2.07 -17.83
N PRO A 116 -0.32 1.28 -17.49
CA PRO A 116 -1.63 1.82 -17.13
C PRO A 116 -1.56 2.69 -15.87
N ALA A 117 -0.81 2.26 -14.85
CA ALA A 117 -0.62 3.02 -13.61
C ALA A 117 0.02 4.38 -13.89
N GLY A 118 1.05 4.45 -14.75
CA GLY A 118 1.73 5.68 -15.16
C GLY A 118 0.81 6.70 -15.86
N ILE A 119 -0.09 6.24 -16.73
CA ILE A 119 -1.07 7.11 -17.38
C ILE A 119 -2.10 7.61 -16.35
N LEU A 120 -2.64 6.71 -15.54
CA LEU A 120 -3.68 7.04 -14.56
C LEU A 120 -3.17 7.96 -13.46
N ILE A 121 -1.94 7.77 -12.98
CA ILE A 121 -1.34 8.69 -12.00
C ILE A 121 -1.15 10.07 -12.61
N SER A 122 -0.83 10.16 -13.91
CA SER A 122 -0.74 11.45 -14.60
C SER A 122 -2.05 12.22 -14.60
N VAL A 123 -3.15 11.52 -14.82
CA VAL A 123 -4.50 12.09 -14.76
C VAL A 123 -4.85 12.49 -13.32
N ALA A 124 -4.62 11.61 -12.34
CA ALA A 124 -4.91 11.87 -10.93
C ALA A 124 -4.13 13.08 -10.39
N MET A 125 -2.86 13.21 -10.77
CA MET A 125 -2.03 14.36 -10.39
C MET A 125 -2.56 15.66 -10.99
N ARG A 126 -2.95 15.66 -12.27
CA ARG A 126 -3.58 16.84 -12.88
C ARG A 126 -4.90 17.22 -12.20
N MET A 127 -5.73 16.26 -11.82
CA MET A 127 -6.95 16.54 -11.04
C MET A 127 -6.64 17.09 -9.65
N SER A 128 -5.61 16.57 -8.99
CA SER A 128 -5.15 17.04 -7.68
C SER A 128 -4.67 18.50 -7.74
N GLN A 129 -4.06 18.92 -8.86
CA GLN A 129 -3.70 20.33 -9.09
C GLN A 129 -4.90 21.23 -9.35
N ARG A 130 -5.90 20.77 -10.12
CA ARG A 130 -7.15 21.53 -10.34
C ARG A 130 -7.87 21.79 -9.03
N LEU A 131 -7.83 20.83 -8.10
CA LEU A 131 -8.33 20.96 -6.73
C LEU A 131 -7.38 21.71 -5.78
N GLN A 132 -6.20 22.12 -6.25
CA GLN A 132 -5.15 22.77 -5.47
C GLN A 132 -4.80 22.03 -4.18
N LEU A 133 -4.79 20.70 -4.20
CA LEU A 133 -4.51 19.88 -3.02
C LEU A 133 -3.06 20.02 -2.51
N HIS A 134 -2.18 20.57 -3.35
CA HIS A 134 -0.78 20.88 -3.05
C HIS A 134 -0.58 22.24 -2.35
N SER A 135 -1.67 23.01 -2.14
CA SER A 135 -1.60 24.35 -1.52
C SER A 135 -2.26 24.37 -0.14
N SER A 136 -1.48 24.67 0.90
CA SER A 136 -1.95 24.89 2.27
C SER A 136 -3.02 25.98 2.32
N SER A 137 -2.87 27.06 1.55
CA SER A 137 -3.86 28.15 1.49
C SER A 137 -5.23 27.67 1.00
N SER A 138 -5.27 26.79 0.00
CA SER A 138 -6.50 26.16 -0.47
C SER A 138 -7.12 25.27 0.61
N LEU A 139 -6.31 24.46 1.29
CA LEU A 139 -6.77 23.54 2.33
C LEU A 139 -7.41 24.26 3.52
N THR A 140 -6.94 25.47 3.87
CA THR A 140 -7.51 26.28 4.97
C THR A 140 -8.92 26.83 4.67
N GLN A 141 -9.38 26.75 3.42
CA GLN A 141 -10.74 27.17 3.04
C GLN A 141 -11.81 26.14 3.42
N PHE A 142 -11.39 24.92 3.77
CA PHE A 142 -12.28 23.81 4.12
C PHE A 142 -12.37 23.61 5.64
N ALA A 143 -13.43 22.92 6.09
CA ALA A 143 -13.51 22.45 7.47
C ALA A 143 -12.31 21.53 7.79
N ALA A 144 -11.85 21.53 9.04
CA ALA A 144 -10.61 20.84 9.43
C ALA A 144 -10.58 19.36 9.03
N ASN A 145 -11.70 18.64 9.17
CA ASN A 145 -11.82 17.24 8.77
C ASN A 145 -11.67 17.05 7.25
N GLU A 146 -12.31 17.90 6.44
CA GLU A 146 -12.19 17.86 4.98
C GLU A 146 -10.79 18.28 4.51
N GLY A 147 -10.21 19.31 5.13
CA GLY A 147 -8.83 19.74 4.87
C GLY A 147 -7.80 18.63 5.16
N ASN A 148 -8.00 17.89 6.25
CA ASN A 148 -7.17 16.72 6.59
C ASN A 148 -7.33 15.60 5.56
N GLU A 149 -8.56 15.27 5.13
CA GLU A 149 -8.80 14.27 4.09
C GLU A 149 -8.13 14.66 2.76
N ARG A 150 -8.29 15.91 2.33
CA ARG A 150 -7.65 16.47 1.13
C ARG A 150 -6.13 16.39 1.20
N THR A 151 -5.55 16.69 2.37
CA THR A 151 -4.12 16.55 2.64
C THR A 151 -3.65 15.10 2.50
N ARG A 152 -4.40 14.14 3.06
CA ARG A 152 -4.07 12.71 2.93
C ARG A 152 -4.13 12.26 1.47
N VAL A 153 -5.19 12.62 0.74
CA VAL A 153 -5.34 12.31 -0.69
C VAL A 153 -4.18 12.86 -1.52
N PHE A 154 -3.75 14.09 -1.25
CA PHE A 154 -2.56 14.67 -1.89
C PHE A 154 -1.31 13.82 -1.65
N TRP A 155 -1.05 13.45 -0.41
CA TRP A 155 0.14 12.66 -0.07
C TRP A 155 0.08 11.23 -0.61
N VAL A 156 -1.11 10.62 -0.75
CA VAL A 156 -1.27 9.35 -1.46
C VAL A 156 -0.89 9.50 -2.93
N ALA A 157 -1.38 10.55 -3.60
CA ALA A 157 -1.02 10.85 -4.99
C ALA A 157 0.50 11.05 -5.15
N TYR A 158 1.11 11.81 -4.24
CA TYR A 158 2.54 12.06 -4.21
C TYR A 158 3.36 10.76 -4.09
N ILE A 159 2.98 9.86 -3.16
CA ILE A 159 3.66 8.57 -2.98
C ILE A 159 3.60 7.75 -4.28
N LEU A 160 2.41 7.61 -4.87
CA LEU A 160 2.21 6.80 -6.07
C LEU A 160 2.98 7.37 -7.27
N ASP A 161 2.99 8.70 -7.46
CA ASP A 161 3.75 9.36 -8.53
C ASP A 161 5.25 9.07 -8.41
N ARG A 162 5.84 9.27 -7.22
CA ARG A 162 7.27 9.02 -6.99
C ARG A 162 7.66 7.56 -7.14
N GLU A 163 6.84 6.65 -6.62
CA GLU A 163 7.10 5.22 -6.71
C GLU A 163 7.04 4.72 -8.16
N ILE A 164 5.98 5.09 -8.89
CA ILE A 164 5.81 4.71 -10.30
C ILE A 164 6.95 5.30 -11.11
N SER A 165 7.21 6.60 -11.00
CA SER A 165 8.26 7.29 -11.76
C SER A 165 9.65 6.72 -11.54
N LEU A 166 10.00 6.34 -10.30
CA LEU A 166 11.29 5.68 -10.04
C LEU A 166 11.36 4.29 -10.71
N ARG A 167 10.28 3.50 -10.61
CA ARG A 167 10.22 2.14 -11.20
C ARG A 167 10.22 2.17 -12.73
N THR A 168 9.59 3.15 -13.34
CA THR A 168 9.54 3.33 -14.80
C THR A 168 10.67 4.20 -15.36
N ARG A 169 11.48 4.81 -14.49
CA ARG A 169 12.54 5.79 -14.84
C ARG A 169 12.00 6.97 -15.65
N THR A 170 10.78 7.41 -15.38
CA THR A 170 10.17 8.59 -15.97
C THR A 170 10.17 9.75 -14.99
N PRO A 171 10.20 11.02 -15.45
CA PRO A 171 10.05 12.16 -14.55
C PRO A 171 8.74 12.06 -13.76
N PHE A 172 8.79 12.49 -12.51
CA PHE A 172 7.60 12.68 -11.68
C PHE A 172 6.90 14.00 -12.00
N ILE A 173 5.63 14.15 -11.61
CA ILE A 173 4.75 15.20 -12.18
C ILE A 173 4.76 16.48 -11.36
N HIS A 174 4.77 16.38 -10.03
CA HIS A 174 4.85 17.56 -9.17
C HIS A 174 6.28 17.91 -8.82
N CYS A 175 6.64 19.17 -8.96
CA CYS A 175 7.88 19.70 -8.41
C CYS A 175 7.74 19.90 -6.89
N ASP A 176 8.77 19.52 -6.12
CA ASP A 176 8.76 19.70 -4.67
C ASP A 176 8.70 21.18 -4.24
N THR A 177 9.14 22.10 -5.10
CA THR A 177 9.10 23.55 -4.84
C THR A 177 7.69 24.12 -4.85
N ASP A 178 6.74 23.43 -5.47
CA ASP A 178 5.36 23.89 -5.64
C ASP A 178 4.43 23.30 -4.57
N ILE A 179 5.00 22.67 -3.53
CA ILE A 179 4.26 21.99 -2.47
C ILE A 179 4.54 22.70 -1.14
N ASP A 180 3.52 23.34 -0.56
CA ASP A 180 3.59 23.97 0.77
C ASP A 180 2.73 23.24 1.83
N VAL A 181 2.19 22.06 1.48
CA VAL A 181 1.44 21.20 2.41
C VAL A 181 2.39 20.58 3.44
N PRO A 182 2.07 20.61 4.74
CA PRO A 182 2.88 19.97 5.76
C PRO A 182 2.85 18.44 5.61
N LEU A 183 3.94 17.79 6.02
CA LEU A 183 4.00 16.33 6.12
C LEU A 183 2.92 15.81 7.08
N PRO A 184 2.33 14.63 6.83
CA PRO A 184 1.32 14.06 7.72
C PRO A 184 1.98 13.77 9.07
N THR A 185 1.54 14.42 10.14
CA THR A 185 2.14 14.23 11.48
C THR A 185 1.17 14.27 12.64
N ARG A 186 -0.08 14.66 12.41
CA ARG A 186 -1.05 14.94 13.46
C ARG A 186 -2.45 14.62 12.96
N ASP A 187 -2.74 13.35 12.77
CA ASP A 187 -4.12 12.92 12.55
C ASP A 187 -4.75 12.52 13.90
N PRO A 188 -5.71 13.30 14.44
CA PRO A 188 -6.39 12.96 15.69
C PRO A 188 -7.12 11.61 15.62
N GLU A 189 -7.53 11.19 14.42
CA GLU A 189 -8.24 9.93 14.18
C GLU A 189 -7.27 8.76 13.94
N GLY A 190 -5.96 9.02 13.94
CA GLY A 190 -4.94 7.98 13.84
C GLY A 190 -4.79 7.36 12.44
N HIS A 191 -5.35 7.98 11.39
CA HIS A 191 -5.14 7.51 10.01
C HIS A 191 -3.64 7.53 9.67
N GLY A 192 -3.15 6.46 9.05
CA GLY A 192 -1.72 6.37 8.72
C GLY A 192 -0.81 6.02 9.89
N THR A 193 -1.34 5.73 11.07
CA THR A 193 -0.57 5.28 12.24
C THR A 193 -0.76 3.78 12.47
N VAL A 194 0.31 3.05 12.77
CA VAL A 194 0.24 1.64 13.14
C VAL A 194 0.83 1.43 14.53
N TRP A 195 0.34 0.40 15.22
CA TRP A 195 0.73 0.05 16.58
C TRP A 195 1.29 -1.38 16.59
N SER A 196 2.21 -1.64 17.52
CA SER A 196 2.64 -3.00 17.82
C SER A 196 1.49 -3.79 18.45
N SER A 197 1.55 -5.12 18.37
CA SER A 197 0.52 -6.03 18.90
C SER A 197 0.27 -5.87 20.39
N ASP A 198 1.29 -5.45 21.15
CA ASP A 198 1.22 -5.14 22.59
C ASP A 198 0.81 -3.68 22.88
N GLY A 199 0.63 -2.84 21.85
CA GLY A 199 0.33 -1.42 21.96
C GLY A 199 1.45 -0.55 22.52
N SER A 200 2.65 -1.11 22.78
CA SER A 200 3.76 -0.38 23.43
C SER A 200 4.50 0.57 22.49
N SER A 201 4.46 0.31 21.19
CA SER A 201 5.17 1.04 20.15
C SER A 201 4.22 1.58 19.10
N LYS A 202 4.51 2.80 18.62
CA LYS A 202 3.74 3.51 17.60
C LYS A 202 4.63 3.89 16.42
N LEU A 203 4.13 3.72 15.20
CA LEU A 203 4.77 4.19 13.98
C LEU A 203 3.81 5.06 13.17
N GLU A 204 4.23 6.29 12.87
CA GLU A 204 3.58 7.17 11.89
C GLU A 204 3.85 6.64 10.47
N PHE A 205 3.25 5.50 10.13
CA PHE A 205 3.56 4.72 8.93
C PHE A 205 3.40 5.55 7.65
N PHE A 206 2.27 6.25 7.51
CA PHE A 206 1.99 7.05 6.32
C PHE A 206 3.00 8.18 6.14
N ARG A 207 3.46 8.79 7.24
CA ARG A 207 4.55 9.78 7.20
C ARG A 207 5.85 9.17 6.69
N HIS A 208 6.25 8.02 7.23
CA HIS A 208 7.48 7.36 6.80
C HIS A 208 7.40 6.99 5.31
N ARG A 209 6.22 6.62 4.81
CA ARG A 209 5.97 6.40 3.37
C ARG A 209 6.13 7.67 2.54
N VAL A 210 5.62 8.82 2.99
CA VAL A 210 5.82 10.10 2.31
C VAL A 210 7.30 10.49 2.28
N GLU A 211 8.02 10.29 3.38
CA GLU A 211 9.46 10.58 3.47
C GLU A 211 10.26 9.65 2.55
N LEU A 212 9.92 8.36 2.48
CA LEU A 212 10.52 7.42 1.53
C LEU A 212 10.23 7.83 0.08
N ALA A 213 9.01 8.28 -0.24
CA ALA A 213 8.67 8.79 -1.56
C ALA A 213 9.49 10.05 -1.96
N ARG A 214 9.78 10.93 -1.00
CA ARG A 214 10.73 12.04 -1.21
C ARG A 214 12.14 11.54 -1.52
N LEU A 215 12.60 10.48 -0.84
CA LEU A 215 13.88 9.84 -1.17
C LEU A 215 13.86 9.23 -2.57
N GLN A 216 12.77 8.58 -2.98
CA GLN A 216 12.61 8.06 -4.34
C GLN A 216 12.73 9.16 -5.41
N GLY A 217 12.14 10.33 -5.17
CA GLY A 217 12.32 11.50 -6.03
C GLY A 217 13.79 11.94 -6.13
N LYS A 218 14.49 12.01 -4.99
CA LYS A 218 15.92 12.35 -4.95
C LYS A 218 16.80 11.31 -5.65
N ILE A 219 16.48 10.03 -5.50
CA ILE A 219 17.15 8.92 -6.22
C ILE A 219 16.96 9.10 -7.72
N TYR A 220 15.72 9.40 -8.16
CA TYR A 220 15.45 9.68 -9.56
C TYR A 220 16.29 10.84 -10.08
N ASP A 221 16.26 11.98 -9.39
CA ASP A 221 17.02 13.18 -9.79
C ASP A 221 18.53 12.92 -9.85
N ALA A 222 19.03 12.12 -8.91
CA ALA A 222 20.43 11.75 -8.76
C ALA A 222 20.96 10.79 -9.83
N LEU A 223 20.11 9.90 -10.35
CA LEU A 223 20.56 8.75 -11.16
C LEU A 223 19.97 8.72 -12.56
N PHE A 224 18.78 9.27 -12.76
CA PHE A 224 18.01 9.11 -14.01
C PHE A 224 17.62 10.43 -14.68
N SER A 225 17.72 11.57 -13.99
CA SER A 225 17.49 12.87 -14.64
C SER A 225 18.48 13.12 -15.78
N SER A 226 18.08 13.94 -16.76
CA SER A 226 18.96 14.30 -17.87
C SER A 226 20.26 14.98 -17.42
N SER A 227 20.23 15.65 -16.26
CA SER A 227 21.41 16.26 -15.64
C SER A 227 22.31 15.19 -15.00
N ALA A 228 21.73 14.24 -14.27
CA ALA A 228 22.46 13.14 -13.64
C ALA A 228 23.22 12.25 -14.63
N LEU A 229 22.62 11.98 -15.78
CA LEU A 229 23.24 11.15 -16.83
C LEU A 229 24.51 11.80 -17.42
N LYS A 230 24.65 13.12 -17.30
CA LYS A 230 25.81 13.89 -17.79
C LYS A 230 26.92 14.04 -16.75
N LEU A 231 26.70 13.61 -15.50
CA LEU A 231 27.69 13.71 -14.43
C LEU A 231 28.92 12.84 -14.71
N ALA A 232 30.10 13.32 -14.31
CA ALA A 232 31.31 12.53 -14.31
C ALA A 232 31.20 11.34 -13.33
N PRO A 233 31.91 10.22 -13.56
CA PRO A 233 31.82 9.04 -12.70
C PRO A 233 32.11 9.32 -11.21
N THR A 234 33.05 10.21 -10.92
CA THR A 234 33.43 10.59 -9.55
C THR A 234 32.33 11.39 -8.85
N GLU A 235 31.69 12.33 -9.56
CA GLU A 235 30.56 13.10 -9.04
C GLU A 235 29.35 12.21 -8.82
N ARG A 236 29.10 11.28 -9.75
CA ARG A 236 28.02 10.30 -9.62
C ARG A 236 28.21 9.40 -8.41
N GLN A 237 29.42 8.93 -8.15
CA GLN A 237 29.72 8.12 -6.97
C GLN A 237 29.44 8.89 -5.67
N LYS A 238 29.77 10.19 -5.62
CA LYS A 238 29.43 11.05 -4.46
C LYS A 238 27.91 11.14 -4.26
N THR A 239 27.15 11.25 -5.35
CA THR A 239 25.69 11.27 -5.29
C THR A 239 25.12 9.95 -4.76
N VAL A 240 25.65 8.81 -5.22
CA VAL A 240 25.26 7.47 -4.73
C VAL A 240 25.49 7.35 -3.22
N ILE A 241 26.67 7.74 -2.73
CA ILE A 241 26.99 7.73 -1.29
C ILE A 241 26.01 8.59 -0.51
N LYS A 242 25.75 9.82 -0.97
CA LYS A 242 24.81 10.73 -0.31
C LYS A 242 23.40 10.14 -0.23
N VAL A 243 22.93 9.49 -1.30
CA VAL A 243 21.62 8.84 -1.32
C VAL A 243 21.57 7.64 -0.37
N ASP A 244 22.64 6.84 -0.32
CA ASP A 244 22.76 5.71 0.59
C ASP A 244 22.69 6.15 2.06
N ASP A 245 23.43 7.20 2.43
CA ASP A 245 23.39 7.81 3.76
C ASP A 245 21.96 8.26 4.13
N MET A 246 21.23 8.83 3.18
CA MET A 246 19.85 9.28 3.40
C MET A 246 18.87 8.11 3.59
N LEU A 247 19.06 7.01 2.86
CA LEU A 247 18.27 5.78 3.03
C LEU A 247 18.53 5.15 4.41
N ASN A 248 19.80 5.05 4.80
CA ASN A 248 20.21 4.54 6.12
C ASN A 248 19.66 5.41 7.25
N GLN A 249 19.72 6.74 7.10
CA GLN A 249 19.15 7.69 8.05
C GLN A 249 17.64 7.51 8.18
N TRP A 250 16.92 7.39 7.07
CA TRP A 250 15.47 7.14 7.10
C TRP A 250 15.14 5.83 7.83
N TYR A 251 15.86 4.74 7.56
CA TYR A 251 15.66 3.46 8.24
C TYR A 251 15.90 3.57 9.75
N SER A 252 16.86 4.40 10.18
CA SER A 252 17.18 4.60 11.60
C SER A 252 16.03 5.22 12.41
N TYR A 253 15.16 6.01 11.76
CA TYR A 253 13.99 6.62 12.40
C TYR A 253 12.84 5.65 12.65
N ILE A 254 12.87 4.46 12.05
CA ILE A 254 11.86 3.43 12.30
C ILE A 254 12.07 2.86 13.71
N PRO A 255 11.04 2.84 14.58
CA PRO A 255 11.14 2.27 15.92
C PRO A 255 11.47 0.78 15.87
N LEU A 256 12.21 0.31 16.88
CA LEU A 256 12.77 -1.04 16.92
C LEU A 256 11.72 -2.14 16.64
N ALA A 257 10.52 -2.03 17.23
CA ALA A 257 9.43 -2.98 17.07
C ALA A 257 8.92 -3.14 15.62
N PHE A 258 9.14 -2.14 14.76
CA PHE A 258 8.68 -2.15 13.37
C PHE A 258 9.82 -2.33 12.37
N ARG A 259 11.08 -2.36 12.82
CA ARG A 259 12.23 -2.63 11.94
C ARG A 259 12.14 -4.02 11.33
N LEU A 260 12.74 -4.22 10.16
CA LEU A 260 12.57 -5.44 9.37
C LEU A 260 12.90 -6.71 10.19
N GLU A 261 13.89 -6.63 11.07
CA GLU A 261 14.41 -7.74 11.88
C GLU A 261 13.52 -8.10 13.08
N ASN A 262 12.55 -7.24 13.43
CA ASN A 262 11.70 -7.43 14.61
C ASN A 262 10.21 -7.41 14.28
N ALA A 263 9.83 -6.87 13.12
CA ALA A 263 8.44 -6.62 12.75
C ALA A 263 7.56 -7.86 12.91
N ILE A 264 8.01 -9.03 12.44
CA ILE A 264 7.26 -10.30 12.49
C ILE A 264 6.87 -10.69 13.92
N GLN A 265 7.70 -10.36 14.91
CA GLN A 265 7.48 -10.72 16.31
C GLN A 265 6.54 -9.74 17.02
N HIS A 266 6.55 -8.48 16.63
CA HIS A 266 5.89 -7.39 17.36
C HIS A 266 4.69 -6.76 16.66
N ALA A 267 4.49 -6.98 15.36
CA ALA A 267 3.41 -6.35 14.59
C ALA A 267 2.28 -7.35 14.28
N GLY A 268 1.04 -6.85 14.29
CA GLY A 268 -0.12 -7.66 13.89
C GLY A 268 -0.13 -7.95 12.40
N GLU A 269 -0.87 -8.98 11.97
CA GLU A 269 -0.89 -9.45 10.57
C GLU A 269 -1.18 -8.34 9.55
N ALA A 270 -2.17 -7.48 9.82
CA ALA A 270 -2.49 -6.34 8.95
C ALA A 270 -1.32 -5.34 8.80
N VAL A 271 -0.59 -5.10 9.90
CA VAL A 271 0.57 -4.19 9.92
C VAL A 271 1.74 -4.81 9.17
N ILE A 272 1.95 -6.13 9.28
CA ILE A 272 2.98 -6.85 8.53
C ILE A 272 2.79 -6.71 7.02
N ILE A 273 1.54 -6.79 6.53
CA ILE A 273 1.25 -6.58 5.11
C ILE A 273 1.72 -5.18 4.67
N SER A 274 1.42 -4.15 5.45
CA SER A 274 1.83 -2.77 5.15
C SER A 274 3.35 -2.55 5.25
N LEU A 275 3.99 -3.13 6.26
CA LEU A 275 5.45 -3.08 6.43
C LEU A 275 6.17 -3.80 5.29
N THR A 276 5.63 -4.93 4.82
CA THR A 276 6.20 -5.68 3.70
C THR A 276 6.25 -4.83 2.43
N ASP A 277 5.15 -4.12 2.11
CA ASP A 277 5.12 -3.18 0.99
C ASP A 277 6.13 -2.04 1.16
N MET A 278 6.19 -1.43 2.34
CA MET A 278 7.16 -0.37 2.64
C MET A 278 8.62 -0.84 2.48
N TYR A 279 8.96 -2.02 3.00
CA TYR A 279 10.32 -2.56 2.92
C TYR A 279 10.67 -3.05 1.52
N HIS A 280 9.71 -3.55 0.75
CA HIS A 280 9.92 -3.84 -0.67
C HIS A 280 10.30 -2.56 -1.44
N VAL A 281 9.62 -1.45 -1.18
CA VAL A 281 9.95 -0.14 -1.78
C VAL A 281 11.34 0.35 -1.34
N TYR A 282 11.68 0.23 -0.05
CA TYR A 282 12.98 0.59 0.49
C TYR A 282 14.13 -0.24 -0.10
N LEU A 283 13.98 -1.57 -0.14
CA LEU A 283 14.98 -2.47 -0.73
C LEU A 283 15.14 -2.22 -2.23
N SER A 284 14.04 -1.96 -2.94
CA SER A 284 14.10 -1.56 -4.36
C SER A 284 14.88 -0.26 -4.54
N ALA A 285 14.72 0.72 -3.65
CA ALA A 285 15.47 1.97 -3.67
C ALA A 285 16.98 1.74 -3.44
N ILE A 286 17.37 0.86 -2.51
CA ILE A 286 18.77 0.44 -2.32
C ILE A 286 19.31 -0.21 -3.59
N ILE A 287 18.59 -1.21 -4.12
CA ILE A 287 19.01 -1.95 -5.31
C ILE A 287 19.15 -1.01 -6.51
N ILE A 288 18.26 -0.04 -6.69
CA ILE A 288 18.36 0.96 -7.75
C ILE A 288 19.58 1.86 -7.55
N THR A 289 19.83 2.28 -6.31
CA THR A 289 20.96 3.16 -5.96
C THR A 289 22.31 2.50 -6.28
N HIS A 290 22.46 1.21 -5.98
CA HIS A 290 23.71 0.46 -6.19
C HIS A 290 23.76 -0.28 -7.55
N GLY A 291 22.62 -0.73 -8.04
CA GLY A 291 22.49 -1.64 -9.18
C GLY A 291 22.73 -1.01 -10.55
N VAL A 292 22.64 0.32 -10.68
CA VAL A 292 23.02 1.00 -11.93
C VAL A 292 24.54 0.94 -12.17
N TYR A 293 25.36 0.72 -11.14
CA TYR A 293 26.83 0.80 -11.24
C TYR A 293 27.62 -0.31 -10.53
N SER A 294 26.97 -1.34 -9.99
CA SER A 294 27.66 -2.36 -9.20
C SER A 294 28.56 -3.29 -10.02
N ARG A 295 29.88 -3.11 -9.85
CA ARG A 295 30.88 -4.21 -9.80
C ARG A 295 31.24 -4.62 -8.35
N ASN A 296 30.57 -4.07 -7.34
CA ASN A 296 31.00 -4.21 -5.93
C ASN A 296 30.01 -5.05 -5.10
N ALA A 297 30.52 -6.03 -4.35
CA ALA A 297 29.75 -7.13 -3.76
C ALA A 297 29.17 -6.87 -2.35
N GLU A 298 29.47 -5.73 -1.72
CA GLU A 298 29.07 -5.45 -0.32
C GLU A 298 27.56 -5.21 -0.16
N TRP A 299 26.89 -4.51 -1.08
CA TRP A 299 25.43 -4.31 -1.00
C TRP A 299 24.65 -5.61 -1.20
N ILE A 300 25.21 -6.58 -1.95
CA ILE A 300 24.63 -7.93 -2.12
C ILE A 300 24.60 -8.65 -0.76
N GLN A 301 25.59 -8.41 0.10
CA GLN A 301 25.58 -8.96 1.46
C GLN A 301 24.48 -8.31 2.30
N VAL A 302 24.27 -6.99 2.21
CA VAL A 302 23.17 -6.31 2.94
C VAL A 302 21.80 -6.82 2.49
N VAL A 303 21.54 -6.90 1.18
CA VAL A 303 20.29 -7.47 0.65
C VAL A 303 20.15 -8.96 1.03
N GLY A 304 21.24 -9.71 0.99
CA GLY A 304 21.26 -11.12 1.40
C GLY A 304 21.11 -11.35 2.90
N LEU A 305 21.54 -10.42 3.75
CA LEU A 305 21.36 -10.45 5.20
C LEU A 305 19.91 -10.11 5.57
N LEU A 306 19.36 -9.04 4.98
CA LEU A 306 17.95 -8.66 5.17
C LEU A 306 17.00 -9.74 4.62
N GLY A 307 17.34 -10.35 3.48
CA GLY A 307 16.59 -11.47 2.91
C GLY A 307 16.66 -12.74 3.78
N ARG A 308 17.82 -13.07 4.34
CA ARG A 308 17.96 -14.21 5.26
C ARG A 308 17.22 -14.00 6.57
N ALA A 309 17.34 -12.81 7.18
CA ALA A 309 16.60 -12.47 8.39
C ALA A 309 15.08 -12.59 8.18
N ALA A 310 14.56 -12.06 7.06
CA ALA A 310 13.14 -12.18 6.73
C ALA A 310 12.68 -13.63 6.50
N ILE A 311 13.51 -14.49 5.90
CA ILE A 311 13.20 -15.91 5.67
C ILE A 311 13.25 -16.71 6.98
N GLU A 312 14.24 -16.44 7.83
CA GLU A 312 14.41 -17.11 9.12
C GLU A 312 13.25 -16.77 10.07
N ASP A 313 12.86 -15.50 10.16
CA ASP A 313 11.69 -15.08 10.93
C ASP A 313 10.38 -15.67 10.40
N PHE A 314 10.21 -15.75 9.08
CA PHE A 314 9.05 -16.41 8.46
C PHE A 314 9.01 -17.92 8.78
N ALA A 315 10.17 -18.60 8.76
CA ALA A 315 10.28 -20.00 9.13
C ALA A 315 10.03 -20.24 10.63
N VAL A 316 10.43 -19.31 11.49
CA VAL A 316 10.16 -19.33 12.94
C VAL A 316 8.67 -19.10 13.22
N ALA A 317 8.03 -18.13 12.54
CA ALA A 317 6.60 -17.88 12.65
C ALA A 317 5.75 -19.10 12.24
N LEU A 318 6.13 -19.78 11.15
CA LEU A 318 5.48 -21.03 10.71
C LEU A 318 5.67 -22.18 11.71
N LYS A 319 6.83 -22.26 12.38
CA LYS A 319 7.08 -23.27 13.43
C LYS A 319 6.31 -22.96 14.71
N GLY A 320 6.23 -21.69 15.12
CA GLY A 320 5.42 -21.25 16.26
C GLY A 320 3.93 -21.53 16.07
N SER A 321 3.42 -21.35 14.84
CA SER A 321 2.03 -21.66 14.51
C SER A 321 1.72 -23.17 14.50
N ARG A 322 2.72 -24.03 14.24
CA ARG A 322 2.58 -25.50 14.35
C ARG A 322 2.68 -26.04 15.77
N ALA A 323 3.31 -25.29 16.70
CA ALA A 323 3.44 -25.71 18.09
C ALA A 323 2.11 -25.60 18.89
N CYS A 324 1.12 -24.83 18.42
CA CYS A 324 -0.20 -24.75 19.06
C CYS A 324 -1.21 -25.81 18.62
N THR A 325 -0.85 -26.71 17.69
CA THR A 325 -1.78 -27.76 17.22
C THR A 325 -1.08 -29.11 17.06
N LEU A 326 -0.44 -29.61 18.12
CA LEU A 326 -0.03 -31.00 18.22
C LEU A 326 -0.20 -31.47 19.67
N ASN A 327 -1.42 -31.91 20.02
CA ASN A 327 -1.58 -32.87 21.11
C ASN A 327 -1.41 -34.27 20.49
N PRO A 328 -0.31 -34.99 20.74
CA PRO A 328 -0.09 -36.28 20.13
C PRO A 328 -0.72 -37.39 20.99
N ASN A 329 -1.81 -37.96 20.45
CA ASN A 329 -2.21 -39.37 20.61
C ASN A 329 -2.80 -39.84 21.97
N PRO A 330 -3.46 -41.02 22.02
CA PRO A 330 -4.59 -41.46 21.20
C PRO A 330 -5.65 -42.19 22.05
N LEU A 331 -6.78 -42.49 21.42
CA LEU A 331 -7.78 -43.51 21.77
C LEU A 331 -7.28 -44.62 22.72
N SER A 332 -7.55 -44.47 24.01
CA SER A 332 -7.68 -45.56 24.96
C SER A 332 -8.92 -45.26 25.79
N HIS A 333 -10.03 -45.89 25.42
CA HIS A 333 -11.22 -46.22 26.24
C HIS A 333 -12.37 -46.55 25.29
N MET A 334 -12.50 -47.83 24.96
CA MET A 334 -13.74 -48.44 24.48
C MET A 334 -13.87 -49.78 25.21
N PRO A 335 -15.00 -50.08 25.89
CA PRO A 335 -15.46 -51.44 26.05
C PRO A 335 -16.29 -51.85 24.82
N GLY A 336 -16.11 -53.10 24.39
CA GLY A 336 -16.56 -53.61 23.09
C GLY A 336 -18.03 -53.98 22.99
N ILE A 337 -18.36 -54.41 21.77
CA ILE A 337 -19.37 -55.36 21.25
C ILE A 337 -19.35 -55.05 19.73
N GLY A 338 -19.20 -55.94 18.76
CA GLY A 338 -19.25 -57.39 18.66
C GLY A 338 -19.57 -57.67 17.19
N ALA A 339 -18.69 -58.42 16.53
CA ALA A 339 -18.86 -59.22 15.31
C ALA A 339 -19.92 -58.84 14.24
N SER A 340 -19.45 -58.69 13.00
CA SER A 340 -19.80 -59.52 11.83
C SER A 340 -19.93 -58.71 10.52
N MET A 341 -18.97 -58.95 9.61
CA MET A 341 -19.13 -58.78 8.17
C MET A 341 -19.94 -59.98 7.63
N PRO A 342 -20.69 -59.84 6.52
CA PRO A 342 -20.12 -60.34 5.27
C PRO A 342 -20.46 -59.55 3.99
N VAL A 343 -19.43 -59.47 3.13
CA VAL A 343 -19.39 -59.83 1.69
C VAL A 343 -20.42 -59.25 0.70
N ALA A 344 -19.85 -58.43 -0.20
CA ALA A 344 -20.06 -58.24 -1.64
C ALA A 344 -21.19 -58.97 -2.41
N ARG A 345 -21.83 -58.20 -3.31
CA ARG A 345 -22.29 -58.47 -4.71
C ARG A 345 -23.36 -57.41 -5.04
N VAL A 346 -23.48 -56.77 -6.20
CA VAL A 346 -22.97 -56.92 -7.58
C VAL A 346 -22.63 -55.54 -8.12
#